data_AF-A0A3S1EXI5-F1
#
_entry.id   AF-A0A3S1EXI5-F1
#
_cell.length_a   1.000
_cell.length_b   1.000
_cell.length_c   1.000
_cell.angle_alpha   90.00
_cell.angle_beta   90.00
_cell.angle_gamma   90.00
#
_symmetry.space_group_name_H-M   'P 1'
#
loop_
_entity.id
_entity.type
_entity.pdbx_description
1 polymer ?
#
loop_
_entity_poly.entity_id
_entity_poly.type
_entity_poly.pdbx_seq_one_letter_code
_entity_poly.pdbx_strand_id
1 'polypeptide(L)'
;MAKLKMMAPAIRTIDTRTVKVAPKTADAFYLSPEWRKLMAEIIAERGRRCEDPQCDGRTHRPGMRVFGDHVVELRDGGAPLDKRN
;
A
#
# COMPACT_ATOMS: atom_id res chain seq x y z
N MET A 1 -35.02 6.40 7.96
CA MET A 1 -34.56 7.74 7.55
C MET A 1 -33.93 7.62 6.16
N ALA A 2 -34.55 8.18 5.11
CA ALA A 2 -33.95 8.16 3.78
C ALA A 2 -32.84 9.22 3.69
N LYS A 3 -31.65 8.83 3.21
CA LYS A 3 -30.52 9.77 3.00
C LYS A 3 -30.82 10.69 1.82
N LEU A 4 -30.81 12.01 2.04
CA LEU A 4 -30.76 13.02 0.97
C LEU A 4 -29.49 12.79 0.13
N LYS A 5 -29.66 12.68 -1.19
CA LYS A 5 -28.54 12.55 -2.14
C LYS A 5 -28.31 13.89 -2.84
N MET A 6 -27.03 14.19 -3.07
CA MET A 6 -26.60 15.33 -3.87
C MET A 6 -27.03 15.14 -5.33
N MET A 7 -27.35 16.26 -6.00
CA MET A 7 -27.65 16.26 -7.43
C MET A 7 -26.37 15.94 -8.21
N ALA A 8 -26.46 15.01 -9.16
CA ALA A 8 -25.32 14.65 -10.01
C ALA A 8 -25.04 15.75 -11.05
N PRO A 9 -23.79 15.89 -11.53
CA PRO A 9 -23.47 16.79 -12.64
C PRO A 9 -24.29 16.47 -13.89
N ALA A 10 -24.87 17.49 -14.53
CA ALA A 10 -25.64 17.33 -15.77
C ALA A 10 -24.76 17.21 -17.03
N ILE A 11 -23.46 17.54 -16.91
CA ILE A 11 -22.49 17.49 -18.01
C ILE A 11 -21.72 16.17 -17.95
N ARG A 12 -21.69 15.45 -19.08
CA ARG A 12 -20.92 14.20 -19.22
C ARG A 12 -19.43 14.52 -19.32
N THR A 13 -18.60 13.82 -18.55
CA THR A 13 -17.15 13.82 -18.71
C THR A 13 -16.75 12.86 -19.82
N ILE A 14 -15.87 13.30 -20.72
CA ILE A 14 -15.26 12.46 -21.76
C ILE A 14 -13.75 12.43 -21.56
N ASP A 15 -13.14 11.26 -21.72
CA ASP A 15 -11.68 11.11 -21.66
C ASP A 15 -11.08 11.36 -23.04
N THR A 16 -10.46 12.54 -23.20
CA THR A 16 -9.90 13.04 -24.47
C THR A 16 -8.47 12.55 -24.75
N ARG A 17 -7.89 11.71 -23.88
CA ARG A 17 -6.51 11.24 -24.05
C ARG A 17 -6.37 10.31 -25.26
N THR A 18 -5.46 10.65 -26.16
CA THR A 18 -5.04 9.82 -27.30
C THR A 18 -4.35 8.53 -26.85
N VAL A 19 -3.55 8.61 -25.78
CA VAL A 19 -2.91 7.44 -25.15
C VAL A 19 -3.55 7.22 -23.78
N LYS A 20 -4.10 6.01 -23.59
CA LYS A 20 -4.65 5.61 -22.29
C LYS A 20 -3.52 5.29 -21.32
N VAL A 21 -3.71 5.66 -20.06
CA VAL A 21 -2.81 5.26 -18.99
C VAL A 21 -2.87 3.75 -18.85
N ALA A 22 -1.71 3.10 -18.83
CA ALA A 22 -1.63 1.66 -18.61
C ALA A 22 -2.30 1.29 -17.27
N PRO A 23 -2.98 0.14 -17.18
CA PRO A 23 -3.59 -0.30 -15.93
C PRO A 23 -2.50 -0.44 -14.85
N LYS A 24 -2.79 0.04 -13.64
CA LYS A 24 -1.90 -0.13 -12.50
C LYS A 24 -1.91 -1.60 -12.06
N THR A 25 -0.93 -2.37 -12.49
CA THR A 25 -0.74 -3.76 -12.08
C THR A 25 0.26 -3.86 -10.94
N ALA A 26 -0.11 -4.60 -9.89
CA ALA A 26 0.85 -4.96 -8.84
C ALA A 26 1.82 -6.01 -9.36
N ASP A 27 3.06 -6.00 -8.86
CA ASP A 27 4.03 -7.05 -9.15
C ASP A 27 3.54 -8.39 -8.58
N ALA A 28 3.75 -9.49 -9.32
CA ALA A 28 3.39 -10.83 -8.88
C ALA A 28 4.09 -11.22 -7.58
N PHE A 29 5.30 -10.71 -7.34
CA PHE A 29 6.04 -10.91 -6.09
C PHE A 29 5.24 -10.47 -4.87
N TYR A 30 4.66 -9.26 -4.88
CA TYR A 30 3.88 -8.74 -3.74
C TYR A 30 2.52 -9.43 -3.56
N LEU A 31 2.06 -10.16 -4.58
CA LEU A 31 0.86 -10.98 -4.50
C LEU A 31 1.13 -12.40 -4.00
N SER A 32 2.41 -12.80 -3.94
CA SER A 32 2.85 -14.15 -3.58
C SER A 32 2.46 -14.55 -2.14
N PRO A 33 2.20 -15.85 -1.89
CA PRO A 33 1.99 -16.37 -0.54
C PRO A 33 3.17 -16.10 0.40
N GLU A 34 4.39 -16.15 -0.11
CA GLU A 34 5.64 -15.97 0.63
C GLU A 34 5.75 -14.55 1.18
N TRP A 35 5.46 -13.54 0.34
CA TRP A 35 5.40 -12.14 0.79
C TRP A 35 4.34 -11.94 1.87
N ARG A 36 3.13 -12.48 1.68
CA ARG A 36 2.05 -12.37 2.66
C ARG A 36 2.42 -13.01 4.00
N LYS A 37 3.10 -14.16 3.96
CA LYS A 37 3.60 -14.85 5.15
C LYS A 37 4.65 -14.01 5.87
N LEU A 38 5.62 -13.45 5.14
CA LEU A 38 6.64 -12.56 5.69
C LEU A 38 6.01 -11.37 6.42
N MET A 39 5.06 -10.69 5.79
CA MET A 39 4.34 -9.57 6.39
C MET A 39 3.59 -9.96 7.67
N ALA A 40 2.94 -11.13 7.67
CA ALA A 40 2.23 -11.63 8.85
C ALA A 40 3.20 -11.90 10.00
N GLU A 41 4.38 -12.47 9.72
CA GLU A 41 5.41 -12.75 10.72
C GLU A 41 6.00 -11.47 11.31
N ILE A 42 6.34 -10.48 10.47
CA ILE A 42 6.86 -9.18 10.92
C ILE A 42 5.83 -8.47 11.81
N ILE A 43 4.56 -8.45 11.41
CA ILE A 43 3.50 -7.83 12.20
C ILE A 43 3.29 -8.57 13.53
N ALA A 44 3.40 -9.90 13.55
CA ALA A 44 3.28 -10.68 14.78
C ALA A 44 4.43 -10.41 15.76
N GLU A 45 5.65 -10.23 15.24
CA GLU A 45 6.86 -10.00 16.04
C GLU A 45 6.98 -8.55 16.54
N ARG A 46 6.75 -7.57 15.65
CA ARG A 46 7.00 -6.14 15.91
C ARG A 46 5.74 -5.35 16.27
N GLY A 47 4.57 -5.95 16.05
CA GLY A 47 3.28 -5.28 16.15
C GLY A 47 2.97 -4.38 14.95
N ARG A 48 1.74 -3.86 14.89
CA ARG A 48 1.32 -2.89 13.87
C ARG A 48 1.79 -1.47 14.21
N ARG A 49 3.10 -1.25 14.16
CA ARG A 49 3.75 0.06 14.36
C ARG A 49 4.48 0.49 13.09
N CYS A 50 4.58 1.79 12.88
CA CYS A 50 5.48 2.35 11.88
C CYS A 50 6.93 2.19 12.37
N GLU A 51 7.82 1.73 11.51
CA GLU A 51 9.25 1.54 11.80
C GLU A 51 10.14 2.63 11.20
N ASP A 52 9.56 3.57 10.45
CA ASP A 52 10.29 4.72 9.89
C ASP A 52 10.88 5.60 11.01
N PRO A 53 12.21 5.81 11.03
CA PRO A 53 12.87 6.69 12.01
C PRO A 53 12.38 8.14 11.99
N GLN A 54 11.82 8.60 10.87
CA GLN A 54 11.31 9.96 10.69
C GLN A 54 9.83 10.10 11.08
N CYS A 55 9.17 8.99 11.46
CA CYS A 55 7.78 9.02 11.86
C CYS A 55 7.58 9.82 13.16
N ASP A 56 6.77 10.88 13.08
CA ASP A 56 6.47 11.77 14.20
C ASP A 56 5.46 11.19 15.21
N GLY A 57 4.92 9.99 14.95
CA GLY A 57 3.90 9.32 15.76
C GLY A 57 2.54 10.02 15.80
N ARG A 58 2.37 11.17 15.11
CA ARG A 58 1.11 11.91 15.02
C ARG A 58 0.28 11.41 13.85
N THR A 59 0.94 11.08 12.75
CA THR A 59 0.32 10.61 11.51
C THR A 59 -0.01 9.12 11.57
N HIS A 60 0.85 8.33 12.22
CA HIS A 60 0.70 6.88 12.39
C HIS A 60 0.45 6.54 13.86
N ARG A 61 -0.76 6.06 14.17
CA ARG A 61 -1.19 5.67 15.52
C ARG A 61 -1.15 4.15 15.69
N PRO A 62 -0.92 3.64 16.92
CA PRO A 62 -1.02 2.21 17.20
C PRO A 62 -2.38 1.63 16.74
N GLY A 63 -2.35 0.46 16.11
CA GLY A 63 -3.57 -0.23 15.63
C GLY A 63 -4.06 0.21 14.24
N MET A 64 -3.42 1.19 13.61
CA MET A 64 -3.68 1.53 12.21
C MET A 64 -3.23 0.42 11.27
N ARG A 65 -3.71 0.48 10.02
CA ARG A 65 -3.19 -0.36 8.94
C ARG A 65 -1.76 0.06 8.65
N VAL A 66 -0.85 -0.91 8.69
CA VAL A 66 0.54 -0.77 8.28
C VAL A 66 0.78 -1.51 6.97
N PHE A 67 1.78 -1.06 6.23
CA PHE A 67 2.29 -1.69 5.02
C PHE A 67 3.74 -2.04 5.26
N GLY A 68 4.19 -3.19 4.74
CA GLY A 68 5.62 -3.49 4.71
C GLY A 68 6.20 -3.12 3.36
N ASP A 69 7.45 -2.72 3.39
CA ASP A 69 8.22 -2.25 2.25
C ASP A 69 9.67 -2.72 2.42
N HIS A 70 10.43 -2.69 1.34
CA HIS A 70 11.86 -2.99 1.39
C HIS A 70 12.66 -1.74 1.75
N VAL A 71 13.54 -1.85 2.74
CA VAL A 71 14.61 -0.92 3.10
C VAL A 71 15.62 -0.82 1.96
N VAL A 72 16.06 -1.96 1.41
CA VAL A 72 16.83 -2.01 0.16
C VAL A 72 15.96 -2.60 -0.93
N GLU A 73 15.65 -1.75 -1.91
CA GLU A 73 14.78 -2.08 -3.03
C GLU A 73 15.21 -3.36 -3.75
N LEU A 74 14.24 -4.16 -4.21
CA LEU A 74 14.50 -5.38 -5.00
C LEU A 74 15.36 -5.11 -6.24
N ARG A 75 15.20 -3.91 -6.83
CA ARG A 75 15.96 -3.48 -8.01
C ARG A 75 17.43 -3.22 -7.70
N ASP A 76 17.73 -2.87 -6.45
CA ASP A 76 19.08 -2.56 -5.98
C ASP A 76 19.78 -3.82 -5.40
N GLY A 77 19.15 -4.99 -5.53
CA GLY A 77 19.69 -6.27 -5.07
C GLY A 77 19.32 -6.63 -3.64
N GLY A 78 18.31 -5.97 -3.06
CA GLY A 78 17.76 -6.31 -1.75
C GLY A 78 17.27 -7.76 -1.66
N ALA A 79 17.46 -8.39 -0.50
CA ALA A 79 16.99 -9.73 -0.25
C ALA A 79 15.45 -9.76 -0.21
N PRO A 80 14.76 -10.51 -1.10
CA PRO A 80 13.32 -10.31 -1.28
C PRO A 80 12.46 -10.69 -0.07
N LEU A 81 12.90 -11.72 0.67
CA LEU A 81 12.15 -12.31 1.77
C LEU A 81 12.91 -12.24 3.11
N ASP A 82 13.88 -11.35 3.22
CA ASP A 82 14.57 -11.09 4.49
C ASP A 82 13.71 -10.16 5.35
N LYS A 83 13.47 -10.54 6.61
CA LYS A 83 12.72 -9.73 7.58
C LYS A 83 13.43 -8.42 7.95
N ARG A 84 14.74 -8.36 7.76
CA ARG A 84 15.56 -7.18 8.08
C ARG A 84 15.73 -6.24 6.90
N ASN A 85 15.26 -6.65 5.73
CA ASN A 85 15.29 -5.86 4.52
C ASN A 85 13.94 -5.23 4.23
#